data_AF-A0A6G2HGE3-F1
#
_entry.id   AF-A0A6G2HGE3-F1
#
_cell.length_a   1.000
_cell.length_b   1.000
_cell.length_c   1.000
_cell.angle_alpha   90.00
_cell.angle_beta   90.00
_cell.angle_gamma   90.00
#
_symmetry.space_group_name_H-M   'P 1'
#
loop_
_entity.id
_entity.type
_entity.pdbx_description
1 polymer ?
#
loop_
_entity_poly.entity_id
_entity_poly.type
_entity_poly.pdbx_seq_one_letter_code
_entity_poly.pdbx_strand_id
1 'polypeptide(L)'
;MADDKRGRDKQARDAERRQQEREIDAAVERGDEPEPPLAPELLDDVEAELEAVSFPATGAEVVAAVGDHEIRAPTATYTVAELVPDADEERFESPATVRKRVRRPRVAATMKRIVEATATLQRVDLDGSQRTGYEKTLTELATVAPDTEGVETIGDWIVDRIRDDGTLPGSRAVRREAASFCRERGYDVSKDDWLGI
;
A
#
# COMPACT_ATOMS: atom_id res chain seq x y z
N MET A 1 -19.35 15.78 50.44
CA MET A 1 -19.67 15.07 49.19
C MET A 1 -18.64 13.98 49.03
N ALA A 2 -19.04 12.72 49.21
CA ALA A 2 -18.11 11.58 49.23
C ALA A 2 -17.93 11.07 47.80
N ASP A 3 -16.67 10.95 47.38
CA ASP A 3 -16.30 10.36 46.10
C ASP A 3 -16.51 8.84 46.20
N ASP A 4 -17.59 8.35 45.59
CA ASP A 4 -17.95 6.94 45.65
C ASP A 4 -16.89 6.10 44.93
N LYS A 5 -16.57 4.93 45.49
CA LYS A 5 -15.60 3.98 44.92
C LYS A 5 -15.83 3.72 43.42
N ARG A 6 -17.10 3.74 42.98
CA ARG A 6 -17.50 3.57 41.57
C ARG A 6 -17.05 4.73 40.67
N GLY A 7 -16.97 5.96 41.17
CA GLY A 7 -16.50 7.13 40.44
C GLY A 7 -15.00 7.05 40.13
N ARG A 8 -14.21 6.65 41.12
CA ARG A 8 -12.76 6.41 40.96
C ARG A 8 -12.45 5.27 39.99
N ASP A 9 -13.20 4.17 40.05
CA ASP A 9 -13.01 3.04 39.12
C ASP A 9 -13.34 3.43 37.67
N LYS A 10 -14.34 4.29 37.44
CA LYS A 10 -14.67 4.80 36.11
C LYS A 10 -13.57 5.72 35.56
N GLN A 11 -13.06 6.63 36.39
CA GLN A 11 -11.98 7.53 35.99
C GLN A 11 -10.68 6.76 35.67
N ALA A 12 -10.38 5.70 36.42
CA ALA A 12 -9.25 4.82 36.13
C ALA A 12 -9.39 4.13 34.76
N ARG A 13 -10.57 3.56 34.46
CA ARG A 13 -10.85 2.93 33.15
C ARG A 13 -10.84 3.92 31.99
N ASP A 14 -11.33 5.14 32.19
CA ASP A 14 -11.29 6.18 31.16
C ASP A 14 -9.87 6.75 30.94
N ALA A 15 -8.99 6.69 31.95
CA ALA A 15 -7.58 7.02 31.81
C ALA A 15 -6.81 5.91 31.11
N GLU A 16 -7.06 4.66 31.49
CA GLU A 16 -6.49 3.46 30.86
C GLU A 16 -6.88 3.37 29.39
N ARG A 17 -8.15 3.62 29.04
CA ARG A 17 -8.60 3.67 27.64
C ARG A 17 -7.88 4.76 26.83
N ARG A 18 -7.69 5.96 27.38
CA ARG A 18 -6.95 7.04 26.70
C ARG A 18 -5.45 6.81 26.62
N GLN A 19 -4.91 5.95 27.47
CA GLN A 19 -3.51 5.56 27.43
C GLN A 19 -3.32 4.45 26.39
N GLN A 20 -4.26 3.50 26.35
CA GLN A 20 -4.34 2.44 25.35
C GLN A 20 -4.60 3.00 23.94
N GLU A 21 -5.48 3.99 23.77
CA GLU A 21 -5.69 4.70 22.50
C GLU A 21 -4.41 5.41 22.01
N ARG A 22 -3.62 6.01 22.92
CA ARG A 22 -2.33 6.62 22.58
C ARG A 22 -1.24 5.62 22.29
N GLU A 23 -1.25 4.48 23.00
CA GLU A 23 -0.36 3.36 22.73
C GLU A 23 -0.70 2.69 21.41
N ILE A 24 -1.99 2.65 21.02
CA ILE A 24 -2.48 2.20 19.72
C ILE A 24 -2.11 3.19 18.63
N ASP A 25 -2.35 4.50 18.76
CA ASP A 25 -1.92 5.49 17.74
C ASP A 25 -0.39 5.49 17.57
N ALA A 26 0.37 5.40 18.67
CA ALA A 26 1.82 5.28 18.63
C ALA A 26 2.32 3.89 18.21
N ALA A 27 1.48 2.85 18.27
CA ALA A 27 1.72 1.51 17.73
C ALA A 27 1.22 1.38 16.28
N VAL A 28 0.34 2.26 15.80
CA VAL A 28 0.04 2.47 14.38
C VAL A 28 1.24 3.19 13.75
N GLU A 29 1.79 4.22 14.40
CA GLU A 29 3.07 4.85 13.98
C GLU A 29 4.30 3.93 14.10
N ARG A 30 4.23 2.81 14.86
CA ARG A 30 5.33 1.80 14.99
C ARG A 30 5.08 0.48 14.26
N GLY A 31 3.81 0.09 14.09
CA GLY A 31 3.34 -1.03 13.27
C GLY A 31 3.42 -0.71 11.77
N ASP A 32 3.68 0.56 11.47
CA ASP A 32 4.19 1.13 10.21
C ASP A 32 5.61 0.68 9.81
N GLU A 33 6.19 -0.39 10.39
CA GLU A 33 7.41 -1.02 9.86
C GLU A 33 7.08 -2.28 9.02
N PRO A 34 6.92 -2.11 7.68
CA PRO A 34 6.59 -3.15 6.70
C PRO A 34 7.79 -4.06 6.38
N GLU A 35 7.72 -4.82 5.28
CA GLU A 35 8.92 -5.23 4.50
C GLU A 35 9.94 -4.11 4.62
N PRO A 36 11.15 -4.35 5.18
CA PRO A 36 12.05 -3.27 5.54
C PRO A 36 12.19 -2.40 4.31
N PRO A 37 11.71 -1.13 4.37
CA PRO A 37 11.74 -0.28 3.20
C PRO A 37 13.18 -0.27 2.74
N LEU A 38 13.38 -0.36 1.42
CA LEU A 38 14.74 -0.33 0.89
C LEU A 38 15.48 0.82 1.54
N ALA A 39 16.66 0.49 2.05
CA ALA A 39 17.47 1.45 2.77
C ALA A 39 17.64 2.68 1.88
N PRO A 40 17.50 3.91 2.41
CA PRO A 40 17.47 5.13 1.62
C PRO A 40 18.59 5.18 0.57
N GLU A 41 19.78 4.72 0.98
CA GLU A 41 21.01 4.63 0.17
C GLU A 41 20.90 3.76 -1.09
N LEU A 42 19.98 2.78 -1.12
CA LEU A 42 19.75 1.94 -2.30
C LEU A 42 18.93 2.67 -3.39
N LEU A 43 18.41 3.86 -3.07
CA LEU A 43 17.60 4.67 -3.97
C LEU A 43 18.25 6.02 -4.29
N ASP A 44 19.44 6.31 -3.77
CA ASP A 44 20.10 7.61 -3.95
C ASP A 44 20.38 7.90 -5.43
N ASP A 45 20.79 6.89 -6.21
CA ASP A 45 21.02 7.01 -7.65
C ASP A 45 19.73 7.36 -8.40
N VAL A 46 18.62 6.70 -8.05
CA VAL A 46 17.29 6.96 -8.62
C VAL A 46 16.78 8.34 -8.20
N GLU A 47 17.01 8.74 -6.95
CA GLU A 47 16.60 10.04 -6.42
C GLU A 47 17.30 11.18 -7.13
N ALA A 48 18.61 11.07 -7.37
CA ALA A 48 19.39 12.07 -8.11
C ALA A 48 18.86 12.28 -9.54
N GLU A 49 18.45 11.22 -10.24
CA GLU A 49 17.89 11.36 -11.58
C GLU A 49 16.44 11.86 -11.57
N LEU A 50 15.65 11.47 -10.56
CA LEU A 50 14.30 12.02 -10.38
C LEU A 50 14.32 13.53 -10.11
N GLU A 51 15.38 14.10 -9.50
CA GLU A 51 15.51 15.55 -9.35
C GLU A 51 15.60 16.31 -10.68
N ALA A 52 16.02 15.65 -11.77
CA ALA A 52 16.07 16.24 -13.10
C ALA A 52 14.71 16.23 -13.82
N VAL A 53 13.73 15.44 -13.34
CA VAL A 53 12.38 15.38 -13.90
C VAL A 53 11.58 16.60 -13.45
N SER A 54 10.82 17.19 -14.38
CA SER A 54 9.94 18.33 -14.06
C SER A 54 8.64 17.82 -13.45
N PHE A 55 8.38 18.18 -12.18
CA PHE A 55 7.13 17.84 -11.50
C PHE A 55 6.14 19.02 -11.51
N PRO A 56 4.81 18.76 -11.57
CA PRO A 56 4.16 17.44 -11.56
C PRO A 56 4.40 16.66 -12.86
N ALA A 57 4.63 15.35 -12.73
CA ALA A 57 4.98 14.43 -13.82
C ALA A 57 4.01 13.25 -13.88
N THR A 58 3.76 12.71 -15.08
CA THR A 58 3.00 11.46 -15.26
C THR A 58 3.87 10.23 -15.02
N GLY A 59 3.24 9.07 -14.82
CA GLY A 59 3.93 7.79 -14.75
C GLY A 59 4.75 7.52 -16.01
N ALA A 60 4.18 7.81 -17.19
CA ALA A 60 4.88 7.70 -18.47
C ALA A 60 6.11 8.61 -18.55
N GLU A 61 6.03 9.86 -18.08
CA GLU A 61 7.18 10.78 -18.05
C GLU A 61 8.29 10.29 -17.10
N VAL A 62 7.92 9.74 -15.94
CA VAL A 62 8.87 9.15 -14.99
C VAL A 62 9.53 7.91 -15.60
N VAL A 63 8.76 7.00 -16.20
CA VAL A 63 9.29 5.79 -16.86
C VAL A 63 10.19 6.16 -18.04
N ALA A 64 9.83 7.16 -18.84
CA ALA A 64 10.67 7.62 -19.95
C ALA A 64 12.01 8.22 -19.47
N ALA A 65 12.03 8.88 -18.32
CA ALA A 65 13.23 9.51 -17.78
C ALA A 65 14.14 8.52 -17.04
N VAL A 66 13.56 7.68 -16.18
CA VAL A 66 14.32 6.85 -15.23
C VAL A 66 13.95 5.37 -15.26
N GLY A 67 13.20 4.91 -16.26
CA GLY A 67 12.61 3.57 -16.32
C GLY A 67 13.61 2.42 -16.23
N ASP A 68 14.81 2.58 -16.81
CA ASP A 68 15.84 1.54 -16.85
C ASP A 68 16.64 1.41 -15.54
N HIS A 69 16.43 2.30 -14.57
CA HIS A 69 17.19 2.26 -13.33
C HIS A 69 16.83 1.07 -12.46
N GLU A 70 17.85 0.33 -12.05
CA GLU A 70 17.73 -0.83 -11.20
C GLU A 70 17.58 -0.47 -9.72
N ILE A 71 16.62 -1.11 -9.08
CA ILE A 71 16.33 -1.06 -7.67
C ILE A 71 16.57 -2.46 -7.11
N ARG A 72 17.61 -2.59 -6.28
CA ARG A 72 18.04 -3.86 -5.71
C ARG A 72 17.34 -4.11 -4.39
N ALA A 73 16.31 -4.95 -4.42
CA ALA A 73 15.65 -5.46 -3.22
C ALA A 73 16.35 -6.71 -2.68
N PRO A 74 16.13 -7.10 -1.41
CA PRO A 74 16.78 -8.27 -0.81
C PRO A 74 16.52 -9.59 -1.55
N THR A 75 15.38 -9.69 -2.23
CA THR A 75 14.90 -10.92 -2.88
C THR A 75 14.86 -10.85 -4.40
N ALA A 76 14.94 -9.66 -4.99
CA ALA A 76 14.85 -9.45 -6.44
C ALA A 76 15.42 -8.08 -6.84
N THR A 77 15.74 -7.91 -8.11
CA THR A 77 16.04 -6.59 -8.70
C THR A 77 14.87 -6.19 -9.59
N TYR A 78 14.46 -4.93 -9.50
CA TYR A 78 13.38 -4.36 -10.29
C TYR A 78 13.89 -3.14 -11.03
N THR A 79 13.38 -2.84 -12.21
CA THR A 79 13.59 -1.52 -12.81
C THR A 79 12.50 -0.55 -12.35
N VAL A 80 12.73 0.76 -12.44
CA VAL A 80 11.67 1.75 -12.15
C VAL A 80 10.47 1.53 -13.07
N ALA A 81 10.72 1.16 -14.34
CA ALA A 81 9.67 0.79 -15.28
C ALA A 81 8.82 -0.38 -14.77
N GLU A 82 9.38 -1.36 -14.04
CA GLU A 82 8.62 -2.47 -13.46
C GLU A 82 7.74 -2.07 -12.25
N LEU A 83 7.98 -0.91 -11.65
CA LEU A 83 7.30 -0.47 -10.42
C LEU A 83 6.34 0.70 -10.63
N VAL A 84 6.58 1.51 -11.66
CA VAL A 84 5.78 2.69 -11.99
C VAL A 84 4.91 2.36 -13.21
N PRO A 85 3.58 2.60 -13.15
CA PRO A 85 2.73 2.45 -14.33
C PRO A 85 3.19 3.38 -15.45
N ASP A 86 3.34 2.83 -16.66
CA ASP A 86 3.58 3.61 -17.87
C ASP A 86 2.23 4.16 -18.39
N ALA A 87 1.71 5.14 -17.65
CA ALA A 87 0.38 5.69 -17.85
C ALA A 87 0.34 7.20 -17.55
N ASP A 88 -0.46 7.95 -18.32
CA ASP A 88 -0.62 9.40 -18.16
C ASP A 88 -1.61 9.78 -17.05
N GLU A 89 -2.47 8.84 -16.68
CA GLU A 89 -3.45 8.96 -15.61
C GLU A 89 -2.79 8.89 -14.23
N GLU A 90 -1.66 8.19 -14.11
CA GLU A 90 -0.86 8.16 -12.90
C GLU A 90 -0.04 9.44 -12.81
N ARG A 91 -0.22 10.21 -11.74
CA ARG A 91 0.47 11.50 -11.55
C ARG A 91 1.24 11.53 -10.25
N PHE A 92 2.41 12.14 -10.31
CA PHE A 92 3.29 12.36 -9.19
C PHE A 92 3.52 13.86 -9.00
N GLU A 93 3.33 14.33 -7.76
CA GLU A 93 3.54 15.74 -7.41
C GLU A 93 5.00 16.06 -7.08
N SER A 94 5.83 15.05 -6.81
CA SER A 94 7.24 15.23 -6.43
C SER A 94 8.07 13.95 -6.59
N PRO A 95 9.41 14.07 -6.68
CA PRO A 95 10.34 12.92 -6.62
C PRO A 95 10.12 12.05 -5.39
N ALA A 96 9.84 12.67 -4.24
CA ALA A 96 9.60 11.96 -2.99
C ALA A 96 8.37 11.03 -3.05
N THR A 97 7.36 11.38 -3.85
CA THR A 97 6.18 10.53 -4.06
C THR A 97 6.56 9.27 -4.84
N VAL A 98 7.39 9.41 -5.88
CA VAL A 98 7.93 8.26 -6.65
C VAL A 98 8.78 7.40 -5.74
N ARG A 99 9.69 8.01 -4.96
CA ARG A 99 10.56 7.32 -3.99
C ARG A 99 9.76 6.48 -2.99
N LYS A 100 8.70 7.05 -2.40
CA LYS A 100 7.83 6.32 -1.46
C LYS A 100 7.20 5.08 -2.08
N ARG A 101 6.84 5.14 -3.35
CA ARG A 101 6.27 4.01 -4.09
C ARG A 101 7.32 2.92 -4.32
N VAL A 102 8.47 3.27 -4.90
CA VAL A 102 9.48 2.28 -5.30
C VAL A 102 10.21 1.66 -4.11
N ARG A 103 10.14 2.28 -2.92
CA ARG A 103 10.58 1.67 -1.64
C ARG A 103 9.87 0.38 -1.26
N ARG A 104 8.69 0.11 -1.84
CA ARG A 104 7.92 -1.13 -1.65
C ARG A 104 7.72 -1.84 -3.00
N PRO A 105 8.76 -2.46 -3.56
CA PRO A 105 8.74 -2.97 -4.94
C PRO A 105 7.59 -3.95 -5.21
N ARG A 106 7.27 -4.84 -4.27
CA ARG A 106 6.20 -5.84 -4.43
C ARG A 106 4.82 -5.19 -4.59
N VAL A 107 4.51 -4.25 -3.70
CA VAL A 107 3.25 -3.48 -3.75
C VAL A 107 3.23 -2.60 -5.00
N ALA A 108 4.34 -1.94 -5.33
CA ALA A 108 4.45 -1.07 -6.49
C ALA A 108 4.25 -1.84 -7.82
N ALA A 109 4.92 -2.97 -7.99
CA ALA A 109 4.77 -3.84 -9.15
C ALA A 109 3.34 -4.37 -9.30
N THR A 110 2.69 -4.74 -8.19
CA THR A 110 1.29 -5.18 -8.21
C THR A 110 0.33 -4.04 -8.55
N MET A 111 0.53 -2.86 -7.98
CA MET A 111 -0.23 -1.66 -8.35
C MET A 111 -0.03 -1.28 -9.81
N LYS A 112 1.19 -1.39 -10.35
CA LYS A 112 1.46 -1.22 -11.78
C LYS A 112 0.56 -2.13 -12.62
N ARG A 113 0.59 -3.44 -12.37
CA ARG A 113 -0.24 -4.42 -13.12
C ARG A 113 -1.73 -4.08 -13.07
N ILE A 114 -2.24 -3.64 -11.92
CA ILE A 114 -3.64 -3.25 -11.75
C ILE A 114 -3.98 -1.98 -12.54
N VAL A 115 -3.13 -0.95 -12.48
CA VAL A 115 -3.34 0.31 -13.21
C VAL A 115 -3.34 0.05 -14.72
N GLU A 116 -2.35 -0.70 -15.22
CA GLU A 116 -2.26 -1.04 -16.65
C GLU A 116 -3.40 -1.95 -17.10
N ALA A 117 -3.84 -2.90 -16.27
CA ALA A 117 -5.04 -3.68 -16.57
C ALA A 117 -6.29 -2.79 -16.63
N THR A 118 -6.43 -1.85 -15.70
CA THR A 118 -7.58 -0.93 -15.66
C THR A 118 -7.62 -0.04 -16.89
N ALA A 119 -6.46 0.41 -17.40
CA ALA A 119 -6.36 1.20 -18.63
C ALA A 119 -6.92 0.47 -19.88
N THR A 120 -7.10 -0.85 -19.82
CA THR A 120 -7.75 -1.62 -20.90
C THR A 120 -9.28 -1.55 -20.88
N LEU A 121 -9.88 -1.12 -19.76
CA LEU A 121 -11.33 -0.99 -19.62
C LEU A 121 -11.82 0.30 -20.28
N GLN A 122 -12.88 0.20 -21.08
CA GLN A 122 -13.50 1.38 -21.67
C GLN A 122 -14.30 2.14 -20.60
N ARG A 123 -13.97 3.42 -20.38
CA ARG A 123 -14.70 4.36 -19.49
C ARG A 123 -14.65 4.03 -18.00
N VAL A 124 -13.69 3.23 -17.56
CA VAL A 124 -13.49 2.91 -16.15
C VAL A 124 -12.06 3.27 -15.79
N ASP A 125 -11.90 4.32 -15.00
CA ASP A 125 -10.60 4.74 -14.48
C ASP A 125 -10.51 4.36 -13.01
N LEU A 126 -9.31 3.98 -12.58
CA LEU A 126 -9.02 3.76 -11.17
C LEU A 126 -8.92 5.14 -10.48
N ASP A 127 -10.00 5.56 -9.83
CA ASP A 127 -10.00 6.86 -9.15
C ASP A 127 -8.98 6.91 -8.00
N GLY A 128 -8.53 8.11 -7.63
CA GLY A 128 -7.47 8.29 -6.63
C GLY A 128 -7.81 7.71 -5.25
N SER A 129 -9.09 7.71 -4.85
CA SER A 129 -9.51 7.11 -3.58
C SER A 129 -9.51 5.59 -3.65
N GLN A 130 -9.93 5.02 -4.78
CA GLN A 130 -9.92 3.59 -5.03
C GLN A 130 -8.50 3.04 -5.08
N ARG A 131 -7.62 3.73 -5.83
CA ARG A 131 -6.18 3.46 -5.92
C ARG A 131 -5.52 3.48 -4.53
N THR A 132 -5.80 4.50 -3.72
CA THR A 132 -5.29 4.59 -2.35
C THR A 132 -5.78 3.43 -1.48
N GLY A 133 -7.06 3.06 -1.61
CA GLY A 133 -7.63 1.93 -0.88
C GLY A 133 -7.01 0.59 -1.26
N TYR A 134 -6.65 0.40 -2.53
CA TYR A 134 -5.93 -0.79 -2.99
C TYR A 134 -4.50 -0.82 -2.44
N GLU A 135 -3.75 0.27 -2.61
CA GLU A 135 -2.38 0.39 -2.11
C GLU A 135 -2.32 0.14 -0.60
N LYS A 136 -3.26 0.70 0.17
CA LYS A 136 -3.37 0.45 1.61
C LYS A 136 -3.65 -1.01 1.92
N THR A 137 -4.52 -1.67 1.17
CA THR A 137 -4.83 -3.09 1.36
C THR A 137 -3.63 -3.99 1.06
N LEU A 138 -2.93 -3.74 -0.05
CA LEU A 138 -1.74 -4.50 -0.43
C LEU A 138 -0.58 -4.26 0.54
N THR A 139 -0.43 -3.03 1.06
CA THR A 139 0.57 -2.71 2.08
C THR A 139 0.28 -3.47 3.38
N GLU A 140 -0.97 -3.43 3.85
CA GLU A 140 -1.38 -4.18 5.05
C GLU A 140 -1.19 -5.69 4.87
N LEU A 141 -1.50 -6.20 3.68
CA LEU A 141 -1.33 -7.61 3.35
C LEU A 141 0.15 -8.01 3.36
N ALA A 142 1.05 -7.18 2.85
CA ALA A 142 2.50 -7.40 2.93
C ALA A 142 3.01 -7.42 4.39
N THR A 143 2.30 -6.76 5.32
CA THR A 143 2.61 -6.78 6.75
C THR A 143 2.10 -8.06 7.42
N VAL A 144 0.84 -8.44 7.17
CA VAL A 144 0.18 -9.58 7.82
C VAL A 144 0.67 -10.92 7.23
N ALA A 145 0.87 -10.98 5.92
CA ALA A 145 1.30 -12.14 5.16
C ALA A 145 2.61 -11.80 4.38
N PRO A 146 3.77 -11.88 5.05
CA PRO A 146 5.05 -11.40 4.50
C PRO A 146 5.67 -12.35 3.46
N ASP A 147 5.17 -13.59 3.37
CA ASP A 147 5.40 -14.45 2.23
C ASP A 147 4.69 -13.82 1.02
N THR A 148 5.44 -13.59 -0.05
CA THR A 148 5.04 -12.82 -1.25
C THR A 148 3.66 -13.14 -1.81
N GLU A 149 3.17 -14.35 -1.54
CA GLU A 149 1.93 -14.93 -2.04
C GLU A 149 0.71 -14.04 -1.78
N GLY A 150 0.61 -13.34 -0.64
CA GLY A 150 -0.57 -12.52 -0.35
C GLY A 150 -0.79 -11.39 -1.35
N VAL A 151 0.22 -10.53 -1.50
CA VAL A 151 0.17 -9.36 -2.41
C VAL A 151 -0.05 -9.81 -3.85
N GLU A 152 0.62 -10.88 -4.27
CA GLU A 152 0.49 -11.43 -5.62
C GLU A 152 -0.90 -12.03 -5.85
N THR A 153 -1.41 -12.85 -4.93
CA THR A 153 -2.73 -13.49 -5.03
C THR A 153 -3.85 -12.47 -5.15
N ILE A 154 -3.83 -11.43 -4.29
CA ILE A 154 -4.86 -10.39 -4.34
C ILE A 154 -4.68 -9.51 -5.58
N GLY A 155 -3.44 -9.25 -6.00
CA GLY A 155 -3.15 -8.58 -7.27
C GLY A 155 -3.73 -9.32 -8.47
N ASP A 156 -3.46 -10.62 -8.55
CA ASP A 156 -3.94 -11.50 -9.63
C ASP A 156 -5.47 -11.57 -9.64
N TRP A 157 -6.10 -11.72 -8.47
CA TRP A 157 -7.55 -11.67 -8.36
C TRP A 157 -8.16 -10.36 -8.89
N ILE A 158 -7.53 -9.21 -8.64
CA ILE A 158 -8.00 -7.92 -9.19
C ILE A 158 -7.83 -7.89 -10.70
N VAL A 159 -6.67 -8.32 -11.22
CA VAL A 159 -6.37 -8.32 -12.65
C VAL A 159 -7.27 -9.29 -13.41
N ASP A 160 -7.56 -10.46 -12.84
CA ASP A 160 -8.46 -11.46 -13.41
C ASP A 160 -9.90 -10.92 -13.47
N ARG A 161 -10.39 -10.25 -12.43
CA ARG A 161 -11.69 -9.54 -12.47
C ARG A 161 -11.77 -8.51 -13.60
N ILE A 162 -10.67 -7.79 -13.82
CA ILE A 162 -10.59 -6.79 -14.89
C ILE A 162 -10.60 -7.46 -16.26
N ARG A 163 -9.82 -8.53 -16.45
CA ARG A 163 -9.64 -9.19 -17.76
C ARG A 163 -10.80 -10.10 -18.13
N ASP A 164 -11.28 -10.90 -17.19
CA ASP A 164 -12.26 -11.95 -17.44
C ASP A 164 -13.68 -11.42 -17.32
N ASP A 165 -13.96 -10.61 -16.29
CA ASP A 165 -15.30 -10.07 -16.05
C ASP A 165 -15.49 -8.67 -16.66
N GLY A 166 -14.40 -7.99 -17.06
CA GLY A 166 -14.46 -6.60 -17.49
C GLY A 166 -14.85 -5.63 -16.37
N THR A 167 -14.61 -6.02 -15.10
CA THR A 167 -15.06 -5.24 -13.93
C THR A 167 -13.91 -4.86 -13.02
N LEU A 168 -13.91 -3.59 -12.61
CA LEU A 168 -13.00 -3.10 -11.57
C LEU A 168 -13.66 -3.28 -10.19
N PRO A 169 -13.14 -4.14 -9.30
CA PRO A 169 -13.74 -4.35 -7.98
C PRO A 169 -13.70 -3.10 -7.10
N GLY A 170 -14.67 -2.86 -6.22
CA GLY A 170 -14.56 -1.72 -5.28
C GLY A 170 -13.46 -1.94 -4.21
N SER A 171 -12.88 -0.89 -3.63
CA SER A 171 -11.84 -1.04 -2.57
C SER A 171 -12.30 -1.87 -1.37
N ARG A 172 -13.59 -1.80 -1.02
CA ARG A 172 -14.16 -2.63 0.04
C ARG A 172 -14.22 -4.12 -0.34
N ALA A 173 -14.42 -4.44 -1.61
CA ALA A 173 -14.37 -5.81 -2.09
C ALA A 173 -12.94 -6.36 -2.00
N VAL A 174 -11.96 -5.59 -2.48
CA VAL A 174 -10.52 -5.91 -2.35
C VAL A 174 -10.12 -6.13 -0.89
N ARG A 175 -10.49 -5.23 0.03
CA ARG A 175 -10.20 -5.37 1.46
C ARG A 175 -10.81 -6.65 2.07
N ARG A 176 -12.03 -7.03 1.67
CA ARG A 176 -12.66 -8.27 2.13
C ARG A 176 -11.98 -9.51 1.58
N GLU A 177 -11.60 -9.48 0.31
CA GLU A 177 -10.86 -10.58 -0.33
C GLU A 177 -9.52 -10.82 0.38
N ALA A 178 -8.76 -9.75 0.61
CA ALA A 178 -7.51 -9.81 1.37
C ALA A 178 -7.73 -10.33 2.81
N ALA A 179 -8.79 -9.89 3.50
CA ALA A 179 -9.12 -10.41 4.83
C ALA A 179 -9.51 -11.91 4.80
N SER A 180 -10.22 -12.36 3.75
CA SER A 180 -10.54 -13.79 3.55
C SER A 180 -9.28 -14.60 3.35
N PHE A 181 -8.40 -14.15 2.45
CA PHE A 181 -7.10 -14.76 2.22
C PHE A 181 -6.31 -14.92 3.53
N CYS A 182 -6.23 -13.87 4.34
CA CYS A 182 -5.51 -13.92 5.60
C CYS A 182 -6.08 -14.99 6.56
N ARG A 183 -7.42 -15.05 6.69
CA ARG A 183 -8.11 -16.00 7.56
C ARG A 183 -7.97 -17.44 7.10
N GLU A 184 -8.07 -17.68 5.80
CA GLU A 184 -7.97 -19.01 5.21
C GLU A 184 -6.58 -19.62 5.38
N ARG A 185 -5.54 -18.76 5.35
CA ARG A 185 -4.15 -19.15 5.59
C ARG A 185 -3.73 -19.11 7.07
N GLY A 186 -4.62 -18.65 7.94
CA GLY A 186 -4.42 -18.63 9.40
C GLY A 186 -3.50 -17.50 9.89
N TYR A 187 -3.34 -16.42 9.13
CA TYR A 187 -2.66 -15.23 9.62
C TYR A 187 -3.51 -14.50 10.66
N ASP A 188 -2.86 -13.94 11.67
CA ASP A 188 -3.53 -13.16 12.72
C ASP A 188 -3.87 -11.76 12.20
N VAL A 189 -5.14 -11.40 12.31
CA VAL A 189 -5.67 -10.10 11.86
C VAL A 189 -6.53 -9.56 12.99
N SER A 190 -6.13 -8.45 13.61
CA SER A 190 -6.94 -7.83 14.65
C SER A 190 -8.23 -7.27 14.05
N LYS A 191 -9.29 -7.27 14.86
CA LYS A 191 -10.57 -6.64 14.49
C LYS A 191 -10.45 -5.11 14.34
N ASP A 192 -9.44 -4.53 14.95
CA ASP A 192 -9.16 -3.09 14.91
C ASP A 192 -8.24 -2.70 13.73
N ASP A 193 -7.66 -3.68 13.02
CA ASP A 193 -6.72 -3.46 11.93
C ASP A 193 -7.41 -3.17 10.59
N TRP A 194 -6.62 -2.74 9.59
CA TRP A 194 -7.15 -2.53 8.26
C TRP A 194 -7.70 -3.83 7.64
N LEU A 195 -7.24 -5.03 7.96
CA LEU A 195 -7.89 -6.26 7.46
C LEU A 195 -8.96 -6.84 8.40
N GLY A 196 -9.28 -6.18 9.51
CA GLY A 196 -10.23 -6.63 10.55
C GLY A 196 -11.73 -6.67 10.18
N ILE A 197 -12.09 -6.72 8.90
CA ILE A 197 -13.46 -6.57 8.38
C ILE A 197 -14.34 -7.83 8.42
#